data_AF-A0A7S1SCD8-F1
#
_entry.id   AF-A0A7S1SCD8-F1
#
_cell.length_a   1.000
_cell.length_b   1.000
_cell.length_c   1.000
_cell.angle_alpha   90.00
_cell.angle_beta   90.00
_cell.angle_gamma   90.00
#
_symmetry.space_group_name_H-M   'P 1'
#
loop_
_entity.id
_entity.type
_entity.pdbx_description
1 polymer ?
#
loop_
_entity_poly.entity_id
_entity_poly.type
_entity_poly.pdbx_seq_one_letter_code
_entity_poly.pdbx_strand_id
1 'polypeptide(L)'
;MMAEPPESCESTVLFATPGMYRKLLLEEEVASGAVLRALAASGRPLHAFSAGCPLPPAVLRAARERLGVEVLQNYGSSETGIIALQELAHSPVLDSESGGGLNVGVPWGCIELRPPSEGRLLPPGAEGEICASVEWVSEGYIQDGELVPHGDAPFVRTGDA
;
A
#
# COMPACT_ATOMS: atom_id res chain seq x y z
N MET A 1 -23.49 21.65 -16.97
CA MET A 1 -22.89 22.54 -15.98
C MET A 1 -21.78 21.76 -15.31
N MET A 2 -20.54 21.92 -15.77
CA MET A 2 -19.38 21.28 -15.13
C MET A 2 -19.16 22.03 -13.82
N ALA A 3 -19.14 21.32 -12.70
CA ALA A 3 -18.77 21.90 -11.42
C ALA A 3 -17.38 22.53 -11.54
N GLU A 4 -17.20 23.73 -11.02
CA GLU A 4 -15.87 24.30 -10.88
C GLU A 4 -15.00 23.30 -10.08
N PRO A 5 -13.73 23.08 -10.50
CA PRO A 5 -12.84 22.23 -9.73
C PRO A 5 -12.77 22.81 -8.31
N PRO A 6 -12.85 21.95 -7.26
CA PRO A 6 -12.78 22.43 -5.89
C PRO A 6 -11.51 23.27 -5.70
N GLU A 7 -11.58 24.33 -4.89
CA GLU A 7 -10.42 25.11 -4.49
C GLU A 7 -9.29 24.17 -4.06
N SER A 8 -8.07 24.41 -4.54
CA SER A 8 -6.95 23.51 -4.31
C SER A 8 -6.65 23.41 -2.82
N CYS A 9 -7.03 22.30 -2.19
CA CYS A 9 -6.61 21.97 -0.84
C CYS A 9 -5.16 21.47 -0.90
N GLU A 10 -4.22 22.24 -0.39
CA GLU A 10 -2.84 21.80 -0.30
C GLU A 10 -2.72 20.61 0.66
N SER A 11 -2.51 19.41 0.13
CA SER A 11 -2.31 18.20 0.93
C SER A 11 -0.83 17.94 1.16
N THR A 12 -0.50 17.22 2.23
CA THR A 12 0.84 16.66 2.46
C THR A 12 0.75 15.16 2.28
N VAL A 13 1.68 14.58 1.51
CA VAL A 13 1.72 13.14 1.25
C VAL A 13 3.06 12.59 1.70
N LEU A 14 3.03 11.50 2.47
CA LEU A 14 4.21 10.79 2.96
C LEU A 14 4.16 9.33 2.50
N PHE A 15 5.16 8.93 1.71
CA PHE A 15 5.43 7.52 1.40
C PHE A 15 6.65 7.06 2.19
N ALA A 16 6.53 5.98 2.95
CA ALA A 16 7.63 5.43 3.71
C ALA A 16 7.45 3.93 4.00
N THR A 17 8.54 3.19 4.11
CA THR A 17 8.47 1.78 4.53
C THR A 17 8.18 1.67 6.03
N PRO A 18 7.73 0.52 6.54
CA PRO A 18 7.56 0.31 7.97
C PRO A 18 8.84 0.59 8.79
N GLY A 19 10.01 0.28 8.24
CA GLY A 19 11.30 0.58 8.87
C GLY A 19 11.57 2.08 8.99
N MET A 20 11.24 2.86 7.95
CA MET A 20 11.36 4.32 7.96
C MET A 20 10.40 4.95 8.97
N TYR A 21 9.14 4.49 9.03
CA TYR A 21 8.21 4.96 10.05
C TYR A 21 8.71 4.69 11.46
N ARG A 22 9.26 3.49 11.74
CA ARG A 22 9.85 3.20 13.05
C ARG A 22 10.95 4.19 13.44
N LYS A 23 11.79 4.61 12.49
CA LYS A 23 12.84 5.60 12.76
C LYS A 23 12.25 6.99 12.96
N LEU A 24 11.40 7.44 12.03
CA LEU A 24 10.72 8.73 12.12
C LEU A 24 9.97 8.91 13.44
N LEU A 25 9.25 7.88 13.88
CA LEU A 25 8.47 7.94 15.10
C LEU A 25 9.33 8.05 16.37
N LEU A 26 10.63 7.71 16.30
CA LEU A 26 11.58 7.85 17.40
C LEU A 26 12.31 9.20 17.42
N GLU A 27 12.21 10.01 16.37
CA GLU A 27 12.80 11.35 16.34
C GLU A 27 12.21 12.23 17.44
N GLU A 28 13.04 13.06 18.07
CA GLU A 28 12.69 13.82 19.27
C GLU A 28 11.51 14.78 19.02
N GLU A 29 11.47 15.44 17.87
CA GLU A 29 10.40 16.35 17.47
C GLU A 29 9.07 15.64 17.25
N VAL A 30 9.11 14.39 16.79
CA VAL A 30 7.91 13.54 16.64
C VAL A 30 7.47 13.01 18.00
N ALA A 31 8.41 12.49 18.79
CA ALA A 31 8.13 11.94 20.12
C ALA A 31 7.63 12.99 21.12
N SER A 32 8.10 14.24 21.02
CA SER A 32 7.63 15.38 21.83
C SER A 32 6.29 15.98 21.35
N GLY A 33 5.74 15.46 20.25
CA GLY A 33 4.51 15.94 19.62
C GLY A 33 4.66 17.31 18.95
N ALA A 34 5.89 17.82 18.75
CA ALA A 34 6.11 19.09 18.06
C ALA A 34 5.62 19.01 16.61
N VAL A 35 5.90 17.89 15.93
CA VAL A 35 5.42 17.64 14.56
C VAL A 35 3.89 17.56 14.50
N LEU A 36 3.23 16.84 15.42
CA LEU A 36 1.78 16.77 15.49
C LEU A 36 1.14 18.17 15.62
N ARG A 37 1.69 19.02 16.50
CA ARG A 37 1.22 20.39 16.69
C ARG A 37 1.41 21.23 15.42
N ALA A 38 2.54 21.08 14.73
CA ALA A 38 2.81 21.78 13.48
C ALA A 38 1.85 21.34 12.35
N LEU A 39 1.61 20.03 12.21
CA LEU A 39 0.64 19.49 11.26
C LEU A 39 -0.77 20.02 11.54
N ALA A 40 -1.22 19.98 12.80
CA ALA A 40 -2.52 20.52 13.19
C ALA A 40 -2.63 22.04 12.91
N ALA A 41 -1.59 22.81 13.21
CA ALA A 41 -1.57 24.25 12.95
C ALA A 41 -1.56 24.61 11.46
N SER A 42 -1.02 23.73 10.60
CA SER A 42 -1.01 23.96 9.16
C SER A 42 -2.40 23.89 8.52
N GLY A 43 -3.35 23.19 9.16
CA GLY A 43 -4.68 22.93 8.60
C GLY A 43 -4.68 22.04 7.34
N ARG A 44 -3.52 21.52 6.92
CA ARG A 44 -3.35 20.68 5.73
C ARG A 44 -3.51 19.21 6.10
N PRO A 45 -4.29 18.41 5.35
CA PRO A 45 -4.38 16.98 5.61
C PRO A 45 -3.05 16.28 5.28
N LEU A 46 -2.64 15.36 6.15
CA LEU A 46 -1.54 14.44 5.91
C LEU A 46 -2.11 13.09 5.46
N HIS A 47 -1.68 12.62 4.29
CA HIS A 47 -1.93 11.27 3.82
C HIS A 47 -0.64 10.45 3.89
N ALA A 48 -0.67 9.35 4.64
CA ALA A 48 0.50 8.54 4.91
C ALA A 48 0.33 7.13 4.33
N PHE A 49 1.34 6.66 3.61
CA PHE A 49 1.32 5.38 2.90
C PHE A 49 2.54 4.55 3.22
N SER A 50 2.34 3.23 3.39
CA SER A 50 3.41 2.26 3.56
C SER A 50 3.38 1.15 2.53
N ALA A 51 4.55 0.70 2.11
CA ALA A 51 4.74 -0.30 1.06
C ALA A 51 6.05 -1.08 1.28
N GLY A 52 6.24 -2.14 0.48
CA GLY A 52 7.49 -2.91 0.39
C GLY A 52 7.66 -4.01 1.44
N CYS A 53 6.94 -3.95 2.57
CA CYS A 53 6.78 -5.08 3.48
C CYS A 53 5.51 -4.92 4.33
N PRO A 54 5.06 -5.98 5.04
CA PRO A 54 3.87 -5.90 5.89
C PRO A 54 3.98 -4.80 6.95
N LEU A 55 2.92 -4.01 7.09
CA LEU A 55 2.85 -2.89 8.05
C LEU A 55 2.48 -3.40 9.46
N PRO A 56 3.40 -3.29 10.45
CA PRO A 56 3.13 -3.77 11.79
C PRO A 56 2.06 -2.92 12.49
N PRO A 57 1.11 -3.53 13.22
CA PRO A 57 0.09 -2.79 13.98
C PRO A 57 0.66 -1.78 14.98
N ALA A 58 1.85 -2.03 15.53
CA ALA A 58 2.53 -1.10 16.42
C ALA A 58 2.93 0.21 15.72
N VAL A 59 3.28 0.15 14.42
CA VAL A 59 3.58 1.34 13.62
C VAL A 59 2.32 2.15 13.35
N LEU A 60 1.21 1.49 13.01
CA LEU A 60 -0.10 2.13 12.85
C LEU A 60 -0.50 2.91 14.10
N ARG A 61 -0.48 2.25 15.26
CA ARG A 61 -0.83 2.88 16.54
C ARG A 61 0.06 4.08 16.87
N ALA A 62 1.38 3.91 16.75
CA ALA A 62 2.32 4.99 17.04
C ALA A 62 2.19 6.17 16.06
N ALA A 63 1.89 5.93 14.78
CA ALA A 63 1.64 6.98 13.80
C ALA A 63 0.34 7.75 14.11
N ARG A 64 -0.74 7.06 14.48
CA ARG A 64 -1.97 7.71 14.96
C ARG A 64 -1.71 8.59 16.18
N GLU A 65 -0.97 8.09 17.15
CA GLU A 65 -0.68 8.79 18.40
C GLU A 65 0.26 10.00 18.21
N ARG A 66 1.32 9.86 17.40
CA ARG A 66 2.42 10.84 17.30
C ARG A 66 2.33 11.77 16.10
N LEU A 67 1.62 11.38 15.06
CA LEU A 67 1.45 12.16 13.83
C LEU A 67 -0.01 12.47 13.52
N GLY A 68 -0.98 11.87 14.23
CA GLY A 68 -2.40 12.13 14.03
C GLY A 68 -2.94 11.58 12.71
N VAL A 69 -2.28 10.57 12.13
CA VAL A 69 -2.58 10.06 10.79
C VAL A 69 -2.74 8.53 10.78
N GLU A 70 -3.65 8.06 9.93
CA GLU A 70 -3.73 6.65 9.53
C GLU A 70 -2.68 6.36 8.46
N VAL A 71 -1.80 5.39 8.69
CA VAL A 71 -0.87 4.93 7.64
C VAL A 71 -1.54 3.82 6.84
N LEU A 72 -1.74 4.02 5.55
CA LEU A 72 -2.37 3.03 4.67
C LEU A 72 -1.32 2.11 4.04
N GLN A 73 -1.48 0.80 4.18
CA GLN A 73 -0.69 -0.15 3.41
C GLN A 73 -1.14 -0.15 1.94
N ASN A 74 -0.17 -0.08 1.04
CA ASN A 74 -0.34 -0.44 -0.36
C ASN A 74 0.59 -1.60 -0.72
N TYR A 75 0.21 -2.33 -1.76
CA TYR A 75 0.91 -3.52 -2.21
C TYR A 75 1.07 -3.53 -3.73
N GLY A 76 2.21 -4.08 -4.14
CA GLY A 76 2.67 -4.11 -5.50
C GLY A 76 4.15 -4.43 -5.57
N SER A 77 4.62 -4.73 -6.78
CA SER A 77 6.02 -4.91 -7.09
C SER A 77 6.49 -3.87 -8.12
N SER A 78 7.77 -3.92 -8.49
CA SER A 78 8.29 -3.10 -9.59
C SER A 78 7.64 -3.46 -10.93
N GLU A 79 7.22 -4.70 -11.10
CA GLU A 79 6.58 -5.21 -12.31
C GLU A 79 5.09 -4.87 -12.39
N THR A 80 4.39 -4.85 -11.26
CA THR A 80 2.93 -4.63 -11.25
C THR A 80 2.54 -3.18 -10.95
N GLY A 81 3.46 -2.36 -10.45
CA GLY A 81 3.10 -1.12 -9.77
C GLY A 81 2.20 -1.39 -8.55
N ILE A 82 1.53 -0.36 -8.03
CA ILE A 82 0.57 -0.52 -6.94
C ILE A 82 -0.69 -1.20 -7.48
N ILE A 83 -1.05 -2.33 -6.89
CA ILE A 83 -2.21 -3.15 -7.28
C ILE A 83 -3.22 -3.34 -6.16
N ALA A 84 -2.89 -3.00 -4.91
CA ALA A 84 -3.87 -2.97 -3.82
C ALA A 84 -3.57 -1.85 -2.82
N LEU A 85 -4.62 -1.33 -2.19
CA LEU A 85 -4.53 -0.28 -1.17
C LEU A 85 -5.57 -0.51 -0.07
N GLN A 86 -5.17 -0.34 1.19
CA GLN A 86 -6.11 -0.32 2.31
C GLN A 86 -7.08 0.87 2.21
N GLU A 87 -8.39 0.61 2.32
CA GLU A 87 -9.40 1.66 2.25
C GLU A 87 -9.45 2.55 3.50
N LEU A 88 -9.65 3.86 3.27
CA LEU A 88 -9.86 4.86 4.32
C LEU A 88 -11.25 4.82 4.97
N ALA A 89 -12.27 4.34 4.23
CA ALA A 89 -13.67 4.67 4.56
C ALA A 89 -14.51 3.53 5.15
N HIS A 90 -14.24 2.26 4.88
CA HIS A 90 -15.22 1.20 5.20
C HIS A 90 -14.67 -0.15 5.65
N SER A 91 -13.37 -0.29 5.90
CA SER A 91 -12.93 -1.47 6.63
C SER A 91 -13.23 -1.21 8.11
N PRO A 92 -14.12 -1.98 8.79
CA PRO A 92 -14.10 -1.99 10.25
C PRO A 92 -12.64 -2.24 10.58
N VAL A 93 -11.99 -1.28 11.27
CA VAL A 93 -10.60 -1.38 11.71
C VAL A 93 -10.42 -2.84 12.06
N LEU A 94 -9.75 -3.61 11.20
CA LEU A 94 -9.55 -5.02 11.46
C LEU A 94 -8.79 -4.96 12.76
N ASP A 95 -9.49 -5.32 13.83
CA ASP A 95 -9.12 -4.92 15.17
C ASP A 95 -7.64 -5.22 15.29
N SER A 96 -6.84 -4.27 15.75
CA SER A 96 -5.38 -4.43 15.70
C SER A 96 -4.90 -5.65 16.53
N GLU A 97 -5.82 -6.29 17.26
CA GLU A 97 -5.71 -7.57 17.97
C GLU A 97 -6.02 -8.82 17.11
N SER A 98 -6.76 -8.68 16.00
CA SER A 98 -7.22 -9.77 15.11
C SER A 98 -6.30 -10.05 13.92
N GLY A 99 -5.14 -9.38 13.81
CA GLY A 99 -4.23 -9.54 12.66
C GLY A 99 -4.47 -8.58 11.49
N GLY A 100 -5.20 -7.48 11.69
CA GLY A 100 -5.52 -6.49 10.66
C GLY A 100 -4.35 -5.82 9.93
N GLY A 101 -3.12 -5.96 10.44
CA GLY A 101 -1.90 -5.50 9.77
C GLY A 101 -1.40 -6.42 8.63
N LEU A 102 -2.08 -7.55 8.38
CA LEU A 102 -1.69 -8.51 7.35
C LEU A 102 -2.45 -8.38 6.03
N ASN A 103 -3.46 -7.51 5.97
CA ASN A 103 -4.25 -7.30 4.75
C ASN A 103 -3.67 -6.15 3.92
N VAL A 104 -3.43 -6.40 2.63
CA VAL A 104 -2.86 -5.43 1.67
C VAL A 104 -3.89 -4.50 1.02
N GLY A 105 -5.16 -4.71 1.31
CA GLY A 105 -6.28 -3.85 0.96
C GLY A 105 -7.13 -4.38 -0.18
N VAL A 106 -7.80 -3.45 -0.85
CA VAL A 106 -8.69 -3.73 -1.98
C VAL A 106 -7.89 -3.74 -3.27
N PRO A 107 -8.03 -4.79 -4.11
CA PRO A 107 -7.31 -4.89 -5.37
C PRO A 107 -7.82 -3.89 -6.40
N TRP A 108 -6.91 -3.42 -7.27
CA TRP A 108 -7.19 -2.65 -8.47
C TRP A 108 -6.93 -3.51 -9.71
N GLY A 109 -7.79 -3.39 -10.71
CA GLY A 109 -7.72 -4.22 -11.92
C GLY A 109 -8.12 -5.67 -11.67
N CYS A 110 -7.55 -6.60 -12.44
CA CYS A 110 -7.80 -8.03 -12.28
C CYS A 110 -6.67 -8.67 -11.47
N ILE A 111 -6.99 -9.14 -10.26
CA ILE A 111 -6.08 -9.91 -9.43
C ILE A 111 -6.63 -11.32 -9.27
N GLU A 112 -5.80 -12.30 -9.59
CA GLU A 112 -6.13 -13.71 -9.51
C GLU A 112 -5.18 -14.40 -8.54
N LEU A 113 -5.74 -15.19 -7.62
CA LEU A 113 -4.95 -16.16 -6.84
C LEU A 113 -4.85 -17.44 -7.66
N ARG A 114 -3.62 -17.83 -8.02
CA ARG A 114 -3.33 -19.03 -8.80
C ARG A 114 -2.39 -19.94 -8.02
N PRO A 115 -2.58 -21.26 -8.02
CA PRO A 115 -1.56 -22.16 -7.50
C PRO A 115 -0.25 -21.99 -8.28
N PRO A 116 0.93 -22.11 -7.62
CA PRO A 116 2.24 -22.02 -8.29
C PRO A 116 2.44 -23.01 -9.45
N SER A 117 1.61 -24.05 -9.53
CA SER A 117 1.72 -25.16 -10.49
C SER A 117 0.60 -25.25 -11.54
N GLU A 118 -0.55 -24.60 -11.39
CA GLU A 118 -1.69 -24.75 -12.33
C GLU A 118 -2.56 -23.48 -12.43
N GLY A 119 -2.85 -23.02 -13.64
CA GLY A 119 -3.56 -21.75 -13.92
C GLY A 119 -5.08 -21.75 -13.66
N ARG A 120 -5.53 -22.21 -12.50
CA ARG A 120 -6.94 -22.12 -12.08
C ARG A 120 -7.11 -21.12 -10.95
N LEU A 121 -8.18 -20.33 -11.03
CA LEU A 121 -8.60 -19.42 -9.96
C LEU A 121 -8.87 -20.18 -8.67
N LEU A 122 -8.28 -19.71 -7.57
CA LEU A 122 -8.55 -20.23 -6.23
C LEU A 122 -9.83 -19.61 -5.64
N PRO A 123 -10.61 -20.37 -4.85
CA PRO A 123 -11.76 -19.82 -4.13
C PRO A 123 -11.31 -18.89 -3.00
N PRO A 124 -12.18 -17.97 -2.52
CA PRO A 124 -11.89 -17.14 -1.35
C PRO A 124 -11.44 -17.97 -0.14
N GLY A 125 -10.36 -17.55 0.52
CA GLY A 125 -9.80 -18.22 1.70
C GLY A 125 -8.83 -19.38 1.39
N ALA A 126 -8.61 -19.72 0.12
CA ALA A 126 -7.52 -20.62 -0.26
C ALA A 126 -6.18 -19.88 -0.39
N GLU A 127 -5.10 -20.57 -0.06
CA GLU A 127 -3.72 -20.09 -0.19
C GLU A 127 -3.19 -20.37 -1.60
N GLY A 128 -2.54 -19.38 -2.20
CA GLY A 128 -1.88 -19.51 -3.49
C GLY A 128 -1.18 -18.22 -3.90
N GLU A 129 -0.48 -18.26 -5.03
CA GLU A 129 0.33 -17.15 -5.49
C GLU A 129 -0.54 -16.03 -6.06
N ILE A 130 -0.16 -14.78 -5.75
CA ILE A 130 -0.78 -13.59 -6.30
C ILE A 130 -0.27 -13.38 -7.72
N CYS A 131 -1.21 -13.41 -8.67
CA CYS A 131 -0.98 -13.07 -10.07
C CYS A 131 -1.82 -11.84 -10.43
N ALA A 132 -1.18 -10.80 -10.96
CA ALA A 132 -1.85 -9.55 -11.28
C ALA A 132 -1.88 -9.30 -12.80
N SER A 133 -3.01 -8.81 -13.29
CA SER A 133 -3.19 -8.29 -14.65
C SER A 133 -3.81 -6.90 -14.55
N VAL A 134 -2.97 -5.87 -14.71
CA VAL A 134 -3.34 -4.45 -14.64
C VAL A 134 -2.83 -3.72 -15.88
N GLU A 135 -3.47 -2.61 -16.24
CA GLU A 135 -3.13 -1.86 -17.47
C GLU A 135 -1.73 -1.24 -17.45
N TRP A 136 -1.17 -1.01 -16.26
CA TRP A 136 0.15 -0.39 -16.05
C TRP A 136 1.25 -1.41 -15.70
N VAL A 137 1.03 -2.69 -15.97
CA VAL A 137 2.05 -3.72 -15.76
C VAL A 137 3.26 -3.48 -16.65
N SER A 138 4.46 -3.76 -16.15
CA SER A 138 5.68 -3.67 -16.95
C SER A 138 5.66 -4.70 -18.08
N GLU A 139 6.33 -4.39 -19.19
CA GLU A 139 6.36 -5.29 -20.36
C GLU A 139 7.21 -6.55 -20.13
N GLY A 140 8.18 -6.48 -19.22
CA GLY A 140 9.15 -7.55 -18.97
C GLY A 140 10.45 -7.01 -18.38
N TYR A 141 11.53 -7.76 -18.56
CA TYR A 141 12.88 -7.41 -18.10
C TYR A 141 13.80 -7.11 -19.27
N ILE A 142 14.72 -6.17 -19.10
CA ILE A 142 15.82 -5.99 -20.06
C ILE A 142 16.94 -6.99 -19.72
N GLN A 143 17.24 -7.90 -20.64
CA GLN A 143 18.34 -8.87 -20.54
C GLN A 143 19.22 -8.74 -21.77
N ASP A 144 20.52 -8.53 -21.58
CA ASP A 144 21.50 -8.35 -22.66
C ASP A 144 21.14 -7.27 -23.70
N GLY A 145 20.38 -6.25 -23.27
CA GLY A 145 19.92 -5.15 -24.13
C GLY A 145 18.62 -5.43 -24.89
N GLU A 146 18.01 -6.60 -24.70
CA GLU A 146 16.73 -6.99 -25.30
C GLU A 146 15.62 -7.10 -24.24
N LEU A 147 14.38 -6.81 -24.65
CA LEU A 147 13.20 -6.99 -23.80
C LEU A 147 12.80 -8.46 -23.79
N VAL A 148 12.82 -9.06 -22.60
CA VAL A 148 12.30 -10.40 -22.32
C VAL A 148 10.95 -10.25 -21.62
N PRO A 149 9.82 -10.59 -22.29
CA PRO A 149 8.49 -10.45 -21.70
C PRO A 149 8.27 -11.34 -20.47
N HIS A 150 7.29 -10.98 -19.65
CA HIS A 150 6.82 -11.86 -18.58
C HIS A 150 6.27 -13.17 -19.17
N GLY A 151 6.63 -14.30 -18.56
CA GLY A 151 6.33 -15.63 -19.11
C GLY A 151 4.83 -15.96 -19.22
N ASP A 152 4.01 -15.42 -18.32
CA ASP A 152 2.58 -15.73 -18.19
C ASP A 152 1.65 -14.57 -18.60
N ALA A 153 2.12 -13.69 -19.49
CA ALA A 153 1.34 -12.54 -19.96
C ALA A 153 -0.10 -12.94 -20.39
N PRO A 154 -1.14 -12.17 -20.00
CA PRO A 154 -1.08 -10.83 -19.40
C PRO A 154 -0.85 -10.80 -17.89
N PHE A 155 -0.69 -11.96 -17.24
CA PHE A 155 -0.50 -12.03 -15.79
C PHE A 155 0.98 -11.97 -15.42
N VAL A 156 1.26 -11.20 -14.38
CA VAL A 156 2.57 -11.16 -13.73
C VAL A 156 2.46 -11.82 -12.36
N ARG A 157 3.35 -12.78 -12.16
CA ARG A 157 3.55 -13.50 -10.90
C ARG A 157 4.33 -12.61 -9.94
N THR A 158 3.76 -12.30 -8.77
CA THR A 158 4.47 -11.48 -7.77
C THR A 158 5.45 -12.30 -6.94
N GLY A 159 5.25 -13.63 -6.87
CA GLY A 159 5.99 -14.52 -5.98
C GLY A 159 5.52 -14.50 -4.52
N ASP A 160 4.49 -13.73 -4.19
CA ASP A 160 3.85 -13.68 -2.87
C ASP A 160 2.61 -14.58 -2.79
N ALA A 161 2.29 -15.09 -1.60
CA ALA A 161 1.14 -15.95 -1.30
C ALA A 161 0.28 -15.42 -0.14
#